data_AF-A0A3D0ZSG5-F1
#
_entry.id   AF-A0A3D0ZSG5-F1
#
_cell.length_a   1.000
_cell.length_b   1.000
_cell.length_c   1.000
_cell.angle_alpha   90.00
_cell.angle_beta   90.00
_cell.angle_gamma   90.00
#
_symmetry.space_group_name_H-M   'P 1'
#
loop_
_entity.id
_entity.type
_entity.pdbx_description
1 polymer ?
#
loop_
_entity_poly.entity_id
_entity_poly.type
_entity_poly.pdbx_seq_one_letter_code
_entity_poly.pdbx_strand_id
1 'polypeptide(L)'
;DTVHLFPNGHTGLAVPGSTINPRFPIPEMPTDIQIMQLRSLGLDPEDFQGRVVEVRRAIQLQKRAIGRSRGMDYSAFNDDQLSDVWQYNIFPNSILSFTPEHCWLLRPRPHPTDASKCLFDKISLEMYADPKLAESAEEIRGPGHRQTRKTSAYLPDDYQRPKRDIFHYDAVIKGEKTMTDTIDQDVELLSGVQRGMQSSGFNQVYLNEDEMRVQHFHNRMNELIN
;
A
#
# COMPACT_ATOMS: atom_id res chain seq x y z
N ASP A 1 11.74 -8.78 12.69
CA ASP A 1 11.51 -9.33 11.35
C ASP A 1 10.19 -8.78 10.84
N THR A 2 10.20 -8.15 9.68
CA THR A 2 9.00 -7.50 9.09
C THR A 2 8.17 -8.48 8.26
N VAL A 3 8.74 -9.63 7.90
CA VAL A 3 8.09 -10.68 7.14
C VAL A 3 7.47 -11.70 8.09
N HIS A 4 6.25 -12.13 7.76
CA HIS A 4 5.52 -13.14 8.50
C HIS A 4 5.07 -14.25 7.55
N LEU A 5 5.45 -15.49 7.86
CA LEU A 5 4.99 -16.67 7.14
C LEU A 5 3.95 -17.39 8.00
N PHE A 6 2.77 -17.62 7.45
CA PHE A 6 1.68 -18.29 8.14
C PHE A 6 1.40 -19.65 7.48
N PRO A 7 0.76 -20.60 8.19
CA PRO A 7 0.34 -21.86 7.58
C PRO A 7 -0.49 -21.65 6.30
N ASN A 8 -0.57 -22.68 5.46
CA ASN A 8 -1.38 -22.70 4.23
C ASN A 8 -1.02 -21.61 3.20
N GLY A 9 0.24 -21.20 3.13
CA GLY A 9 0.74 -20.29 2.10
C GLY A 9 0.37 -18.81 2.30
N HIS A 10 -0.26 -18.45 3.42
CA HIS A 10 -0.53 -17.04 3.74
C HIS A 10 0.76 -16.33 4.17
N THR A 11 0.89 -15.04 3.83
CA THR A 11 2.06 -14.23 4.24
C THR A 11 1.63 -12.85 4.71
N GLY A 12 2.46 -12.24 5.55
CA GLY A 12 2.34 -10.87 6.02
C GLY A 12 3.67 -10.11 5.83
N LEU A 13 3.57 -8.80 5.68
CA LEU A 13 4.68 -7.88 5.65
C LEU A 13 4.26 -6.55 6.28
N ALA A 14 5.03 -6.05 7.23
CA ALA A 14 4.92 -4.67 7.69
C ALA A 14 6.06 -3.86 7.06
N VAL A 15 5.74 -2.89 6.20
CA VAL A 15 6.73 -2.00 5.60
C VAL A 15 6.84 -0.75 6.48
N PRO A 16 8.00 -0.50 7.13
CA PRO A 16 8.21 0.68 7.94
C PRO A 16 7.93 1.95 7.13
N GLY A 17 6.91 2.71 7.52
CA GLY A 17 6.59 4.00 6.92
C GLY A 17 7.39 5.15 7.52
N SER A 18 7.43 6.26 6.78
CA SER A 18 8.07 7.52 7.16
C SER A 18 9.54 7.38 7.60
N THR A 19 10.21 6.34 7.11
CA THR A 19 11.64 6.08 7.30
C THR A 19 12.41 6.37 6.01
N ILE A 20 13.73 6.36 6.12
CA ILE A 20 14.66 6.34 5.00
C ILE A 20 15.20 4.92 4.78
N ASN A 21 15.62 4.63 3.55
CA ASN A 21 16.31 3.38 3.26
C ASN A 21 17.75 3.47 3.79
N PRO A 22 18.18 2.56 4.69
CA PRO A 22 19.49 2.64 5.34
C PRO A 22 20.67 2.45 4.39
N ARG A 23 20.42 2.01 3.15
CA ARG A 23 21.45 1.87 2.10
C ARG A 23 21.85 3.22 1.48
N PHE A 24 21.10 4.28 1.74
CA PHE A 24 21.37 5.62 1.21
C PHE A 24 21.71 6.60 2.34
N PRO A 25 22.46 7.68 2.04
CA PRO A 25 22.70 8.74 3.00
C PRO A 25 21.40 9.34 3.54
N ILE A 26 21.43 9.72 4.82
CA ILE A 26 20.32 10.44 5.45
C ILE A 26 20.21 11.82 4.78
N PRO A 27 19.06 12.18 4.20
CA PRO A 27 18.87 13.51 3.64
C PRO A 27 18.84 14.56 4.76
N GLU A 28 19.23 15.79 4.44
CA GLU A 28 19.17 16.88 5.41
C GLU A 28 17.73 17.27 5.74
N MET A 29 16.84 17.24 4.74
CA MET A 29 15.42 17.57 4.89
C MET A 29 14.53 16.33 4.73
N PRO A 30 13.34 16.30 5.36
CA PRO A 30 12.36 15.26 5.10
C PRO A 30 12.01 15.17 3.60
N THR A 31 11.78 13.95 3.12
CA THR A 31 11.35 13.70 1.73
C THR A 31 9.95 14.29 1.46
N ASP A 32 9.58 14.50 0.19
CA ASP A 32 8.27 15.07 -0.17
C ASP A 32 7.08 14.33 0.46
N ILE A 33 7.14 13.00 0.57
CA ILE A 33 6.10 12.19 1.20
C ILE A 33 6.05 12.48 2.70
N GLN A 34 7.20 12.56 3.37
CA GLN A 34 7.28 12.91 4.79
C GLN A 34 6.79 14.34 5.05
N ILE A 35 7.18 15.31 4.22
CA ILE A 35 6.70 16.71 4.28
C ILE A 35 5.18 16.76 4.22
N MET A 36 4.59 16.03 3.26
CA MET A 36 3.14 15.97 3.10
C MET A 36 2.46 15.39 4.34
N GLN A 37 2.98 14.30 4.90
CA GLN A 37 2.43 13.69 6.11
C GLN A 37 2.54 14.63 7.32
N LEU A 38 3.72 15.23 7.56
CA LEU A 38 3.96 16.17 8.66
C LEU A 38 2.99 17.35 8.60
N ARG A 39 2.87 18.00 7.44
CA ARG A 39 1.94 19.12 7.24
C ARG A 39 0.49 18.71 7.47
N SER A 40 0.10 17.51 7.01
CA SER A 40 -1.26 17.01 7.26
C SER A 40 -1.56 16.83 8.75
N LEU A 41 -0.53 16.67 9.60
CA LEU A 41 -0.67 16.50 11.05
C LEU A 41 -0.47 17.81 11.83
N GLY A 42 -0.29 18.94 11.13
CA GLY A 42 0.01 20.24 11.73
C GLY A 42 1.45 20.37 12.27
N LEU A 43 2.38 19.54 11.81
CA LEU A 43 3.81 19.62 12.15
C LEU A 43 4.56 20.41 11.08
N ASP A 44 5.55 21.20 11.49
CA ASP A 44 6.43 21.92 10.57
C ASP A 44 7.58 21.00 10.11
N PRO A 45 7.72 20.73 8.80
CA PRO A 45 8.85 19.95 8.29
C PRO A 45 10.23 20.57 8.57
N GLU A 46 10.32 21.90 8.72
CA GLU A 46 11.59 22.58 9.01
C GLU A 46 12.15 22.20 10.38
N ASP A 47 11.28 21.84 11.34
CA ASP A 47 11.71 21.33 12.64
C ASP A 47 12.55 20.05 12.52
N PHE A 48 12.45 19.32 11.41
CA PHE A 48 13.13 18.05 11.19
C PHE A 48 14.39 18.17 10.32
N GLN A 49 14.85 19.38 10.00
CA GLN A 49 16.14 19.57 9.34
C GLN A 49 17.28 18.95 10.17
N GLY A 50 18.07 18.07 9.56
CA GLY A 50 19.12 17.30 10.23
C GLY A 50 18.63 16.20 11.17
N ARG A 51 17.30 16.03 11.31
CA ARG A 51 16.65 15.09 12.25
C ARG A 51 15.61 14.19 11.57
N VAL A 52 15.81 13.89 10.28
CA VAL A 52 14.85 13.12 9.45
C VAL A 52 14.49 11.75 10.04
N VAL A 53 15.40 11.13 10.80
CA VAL A 53 15.14 9.85 11.50
C VAL A 53 14.07 9.95 12.59
N GLU A 54 13.80 11.15 13.12
CA GLU A 54 12.78 11.40 14.15
C GLU A 54 11.36 11.50 13.57
N VAL A 55 11.24 11.72 12.26
CA VAL A 55 9.96 11.97 11.56
C VAL A 55 8.95 10.85 11.80
N ARG A 56 9.37 9.58 11.69
CA ARG A 56 8.49 8.43 11.93
C ARG A 56 7.85 8.52 13.31
N ARG A 57 8.66 8.73 14.35
CA ARG A 57 8.16 8.76 15.73
C ARG A 57 7.23 9.95 15.97
N ALA A 58 7.57 11.11 15.41
CA ALA A 58 6.72 12.30 15.50
C ALA A 58 5.34 12.07 14.86
N ILE A 59 5.29 11.46 13.67
CA ILE A 59 4.04 11.11 12.98
C ILE A 59 3.18 10.18 13.84
N GLN A 60 3.77 9.11 14.40
CA GLN A 60 3.04 8.15 15.23
C GLN A 60 2.40 8.80 16.47
N LEU A 61 3.20 9.58 17.21
CA LEU A 61 2.74 10.30 18.40
C LEU A 61 1.67 11.33 18.07
N GLN A 62 1.88 12.11 17.00
CA GLN A 62 0.96 13.17 16.62
C GLN A 62 -0.36 12.61 16.13
N LYS A 63 -0.36 11.55 15.30
CA LYS A 63 -1.60 10.83 14.92
C LYS A 63 -2.37 10.37 16.15
N ARG A 64 -1.70 9.82 17.16
CA ARG A 64 -2.35 9.37 18.39
C ARG A 64 -2.99 10.52 19.18
N ALA A 65 -2.28 11.65 19.27
CA ALA A 65 -2.75 12.83 19.98
C ALA A 65 -3.98 13.48 19.33
N ILE A 66 -3.98 13.61 17.99
CA ILE A 66 -5.00 14.38 17.26
C ILE A 66 -6.05 13.52 16.56
N GLY A 67 -5.82 12.21 16.43
CA GLY A 67 -6.67 11.33 15.62
C GLY A 67 -8.14 11.46 15.99
N ARG A 68 -8.45 11.36 17.29
CA ARG A 68 -9.82 11.43 17.78
C ARG A 68 -10.50 12.76 17.46
N SER A 69 -9.82 13.89 17.70
CA SER A 69 -10.35 15.23 17.37
C SER A 69 -10.41 15.49 15.86
N ARG A 70 -9.79 14.64 15.03
CA ARG A 70 -9.93 14.62 13.58
C ARG A 70 -10.83 13.50 13.07
N GLY A 71 -11.63 12.89 13.95
CA GLY A 71 -12.61 11.87 13.59
C GLY A 71 -12.04 10.49 13.28
N MET A 72 -10.77 10.23 13.62
CA MET A 72 -10.08 8.95 13.42
C MET A 72 -9.82 8.28 14.76
N ASP A 73 -10.45 7.12 15.01
CA ASP A 73 -10.19 6.34 16.23
C ASP A 73 -9.00 5.39 16.05
N TYR A 74 -7.88 5.76 16.67
CA TYR A 74 -6.65 4.98 16.66
C TYR A 74 -6.47 4.08 17.89
N SER A 75 -7.42 4.04 18.82
CA SER A 75 -7.27 3.38 20.13
C SER A 75 -6.90 1.90 20.03
N ALA A 76 -7.39 1.19 19.02
CA ALA A 76 -7.12 -0.23 18.79
C ALA A 76 -5.77 -0.53 18.11
N PHE A 77 -5.08 0.49 17.60
CA PHE A 77 -3.83 0.33 16.86
C PHE A 77 -2.63 0.56 17.77
N ASN A 78 -1.52 -0.15 17.53
CA ASN A 78 -0.22 0.22 18.08
C ASN A 78 0.42 1.36 17.27
N ASP A 79 1.55 1.89 17.75
CA ASP A 79 2.22 3.04 17.11
C ASP A 79 2.78 2.68 15.72
N ASP A 80 3.33 1.50 15.52
CA ASP A 80 3.85 1.08 14.21
C ASP A 80 2.75 1.02 13.15
N GLN A 81 1.56 0.55 13.53
CA GLN A 81 0.38 0.56 12.66
C GLN A 81 -0.09 1.96 12.27
N LEU A 82 0.35 3.03 12.95
CA LEU A 82 0.01 4.41 12.57
C LEU A 82 0.91 4.98 11.47
N SER A 83 2.12 4.46 11.32
CA SER A 83 3.07 4.89 10.28
C SER A 83 3.19 3.90 9.13
N ASP A 84 3.05 2.60 9.41
CA ASP A 84 3.47 1.53 8.50
C ASP A 84 2.38 1.11 7.55
N VAL A 85 2.82 0.58 6.40
CA VAL A 85 1.92 -0.12 5.48
C VAL A 85 1.98 -1.59 5.78
N TRP A 86 0.85 -2.16 6.16
CA TRP A 86 0.72 -3.59 6.44
C TRP A 86 0.13 -4.27 5.22
N GLN A 87 0.76 -5.35 4.78
CA GLN A 87 0.31 -6.15 3.67
C GLN A 87 0.12 -7.61 4.10
N TYR A 88 -1.03 -8.19 3.78
CA TYR A 88 -1.28 -9.61 3.93
C TYR A 88 -1.69 -10.23 2.59
N ASN A 89 -1.00 -11.30 2.22
CA ASN A 89 -1.41 -12.14 1.10
C ASN A 89 -2.17 -13.34 1.65
N ILE A 90 -3.48 -13.35 1.41
CA ILE A 90 -4.35 -14.47 1.69
C ILE A 90 -4.35 -15.37 0.47
N PHE A 91 -3.57 -16.46 0.58
CA PHE A 91 -3.58 -17.56 -0.37
C PHE A 91 -5.02 -17.98 -0.76
N PRO A 92 -5.32 -18.22 -2.05
CA PRO A 92 -4.34 -18.27 -3.14
C PRO A 92 -4.09 -16.93 -3.83
N ASN A 93 -4.96 -15.94 -3.70
CA ASN A 93 -4.93 -14.80 -4.63
C ASN A 93 -5.55 -13.50 -4.12
N SER A 94 -5.67 -13.30 -2.81
CA SER A 94 -6.14 -12.01 -2.27
C SER A 94 -5.01 -11.29 -1.56
N ILE A 95 -4.81 -10.02 -1.87
CA ILE A 95 -3.76 -9.18 -1.28
C ILE A 95 -4.45 -7.99 -0.63
N LEU A 96 -4.24 -7.84 0.67
CA LEU A 96 -4.67 -6.68 1.45
C LEU A 96 -3.43 -5.82 1.70
N SER A 97 -3.48 -4.54 1.38
CA SER A 97 -2.43 -3.57 1.72
C SER A 97 -3.07 -2.34 2.33
N PHE A 98 -2.73 -2.01 3.57
CA PHE A 98 -3.49 -1.01 4.32
C PHE A 98 -2.67 -0.23 5.35
N THR A 99 -3.19 0.96 5.62
CA THR A 99 -2.97 1.75 6.83
C THR A 99 -4.33 1.89 7.55
N PRO A 100 -4.39 2.46 8.76
CA PRO A 100 -5.67 2.69 9.43
C PRO A 100 -6.66 3.53 8.61
N GLU A 101 -6.16 4.42 7.75
CA GLU A 101 -6.97 5.34 6.95
C GLU A 101 -7.44 4.76 5.61
N HIS A 102 -6.79 3.70 5.11
CA HIS A 102 -7.01 3.23 3.75
C HIS A 102 -6.59 1.77 3.55
N CYS A 103 -7.35 1.02 2.76
CA CYS A 103 -7.07 -0.37 2.41
C CYS A 103 -7.26 -0.62 0.90
N TRP A 104 -6.23 -1.18 0.25
CA TRP A 104 -6.37 -1.84 -1.04
C TRP A 104 -6.64 -3.32 -0.86
N LEU A 105 -7.64 -3.82 -1.59
CA LEU A 105 -7.80 -5.24 -1.88
C LEU A 105 -7.47 -5.46 -3.36
N LEU A 106 -6.41 -6.22 -3.63
CA LEU A 106 -5.98 -6.62 -4.96
C LEU A 106 -6.24 -8.11 -5.14
N ARG A 107 -6.74 -8.51 -6.30
CA ARG A 107 -7.07 -9.91 -6.59
C ARG A 107 -6.76 -10.26 -8.05
N PRO A 108 -5.60 -10.91 -8.33
CA PRO A 108 -5.39 -11.57 -9.61
C PRO A 108 -6.23 -12.84 -9.70
N ARG A 109 -6.91 -13.04 -10.83
CA ARG A 109 -7.71 -14.25 -11.11
C ARG A 109 -7.24 -14.87 -12.42
N PRO A 110 -7.06 -16.20 -12.49
CA PRO A 110 -6.74 -16.86 -13.75
C PRO A 110 -7.77 -16.50 -14.83
N HIS A 111 -7.29 -16.29 -16.06
CA HIS A 111 -8.20 -16.19 -17.20
C HIS A 111 -8.80 -17.58 -17.49
N PRO A 112 -10.10 -17.68 -17.83
CA PRO A 112 -10.79 -18.98 -17.94
C PRO A 112 -10.23 -19.91 -19.04
N THR A 113 -9.55 -19.35 -20.05
CA THR A 113 -9.09 -20.11 -21.23
C THR A 113 -7.65 -19.84 -21.63
N ASP A 114 -6.93 -18.95 -20.94
CA ASP A 114 -5.59 -18.54 -21.35
C ASP A 114 -4.68 -18.40 -20.13
N ALA A 115 -3.83 -19.40 -19.90
CA ALA A 115 -2.92 -19.42 -18.75
C ALA A 115 -1.89 -18.27 -18.76
N SER A 116 -1.71 -17.57 -19.88
CA SER A 116 -0.83 -16.40 -19.97
C SER A 116 -1.50 -15.09 -19.57
N LYS A 117 -2.80 -15.12 -19.22
CA LYS A 117 -3.60 -13.94 -18.89
C LYS A 117 -4.23 -14.06 -17.50
N CYS A 118 -4.54 -12.91 -16.91
CA CYS A 118 -5.33 -12.83 -15.70
C CYS A 118 -6.36 -11.69 -15.79
N LEU A 119 -7.38 -11.78 -14.94
CA LEU A 119 -8.23 -10.64 -14.60
C LEU A 119 -7.70 -10.07 -13.28
N PHE A 120 -7.39 -8.78 -13.24
CA PHE A 120 -6.86 -8.14 -12.04
C PHE A 120 -7.88 -7.16 -11.45
N ASP A 121 -8.42 -7.49 -10.28
CA ASP A 121 -9.36 -6.62 -9.58
C ASP A 121 -8.59 -5.75 -8.55
N LYS A 122 -8.88 -4.45 -8.51
CA LYS A 122 -8.47 -3.54 -7.44
C LYS A 122 -9.67 -2.86 -6.82
N ILE A 123 -9.75 -2.90 -5.50
CA ILE A 123 -10.75 -2.21 -4.71
C ILE A 123 -10.02 -1.31 -3.72
N SER A 124 -10.29 -0.02 -3.76
CA SER A 124 -9.85 0.94 -2.75
C SER A 124 -10.96 1.14 -1.72
N LEU A 125 -10.63 0.96 -0.45
CA LEU A 125 -11.48 1.25 0.69
C LEU A 125 -10.85 2.42 1.44
N GLU A 126 -11.62 3.46 1.66
CA GLU A 126 -11.15 4.70 2.27
C GLU A 126 -11.95 4.95 3.54
N MET A 127 -11.26 5.24 4.63
CA MET A 127 -11.89 5.71 5.86
C MET A 127 -12.10 7.22 5.76
N TYR A 128 -13.30 7.68 6.13
CA TYR A 128 -13.60 9.10 6.30
C TYR A 128 -13.73 9.40 7.79
N ALA A 129 -13.43 10.64 8.18
CA ALA A 129 -13.54 11.08 9.56
C ALA A 129 -14.98 10.96 10.06
N ASP A 130 -15.17 10.46 11.29
CA ASP A 130 -16.47 10.47 11.96
C ASP A 130 -16.84 11.90 12.35
N PRO A 131 -17.92 12.49 11.77
CA PRO A 131 -18.33 13.86 12.08
C PRO A 131 -18.81 14.04 13.53
N LYS A 132 -19.11 12.97 14.26
CA LYS A 132 -19.46 13.04 15.69
C LYS A 132 -18.25 13.19 16.60
N LEU A 133 -17.08 12.81 16.11
CA LEU A 133 -15.82 12.88 16.86
C LEU A 133 -14.97 14.08 16.45
N ALA A 134 -15.05 14.47 15.16
CA ALA A 134 -14.19 15.47 14.58
C ALA A 134 -14.54 16.91 14.98
N GLU A 135 -13.52 17.67 15.35
CA GLU A 135 -13.55 19.11 15.63
C GLU A 135 -13.16 19.94 14.39
N SER A 136 -12.50 19.31 13.40
CA SER A 136 -12.12 19.93 12.14
C SER A 136 -12.27 18.97 10.96
N ALA A 137 -12.37 19.52 9.75
CA ALA A 137 -12.45 18.77 8.51
C ALA A 137 -11.07 18.44 7.89
N GLU A 138 -9.99 18.62 8.65
CA GLU A 138 -8.62 18.44 8.16
C GLU A 138 -8.24 16.97 8.03
N GLU A 139 -7.79 16.58 6.83
CA GLU A 139 -7.41 15.20 6.51
C GLU A 139 -6.10 14.80 7.21
N ILE A 140 -6.07 13.57 7.74
CA ILE A 140 -4.81 12.90 8.11
C ILE A 140 -4.34 12.09 6.91
N ARG A 141 -3.15 12.42 6.37
CA ARG A 141 -2.63 11.76 5.17
C ARG A 141 -1.61 10.68 5.51
N GLY A 142 -1.80 9.50 4.93
CA GLY A 142 -0.87 8.37 5.01
C GLY A 142 0.05 8.27 3.78
N PRO A 143 1.01 7.33 3.80
CA PRO A 143 1.94 7.11 2.68
C PRO A 143 1.23 6.72 1.36
N GLY A 144 0.06 6.11 1.43
CA GLY A 144 -0.76 5.76 0.27
C GLY A 144 -1.61 6.91 -0.31
N HIS A 145 -1.62 8.09 0.31
CA HIS A 145 -2.51 9.21 -0.04
C HIS A 145 -1.89 10.26 -0.99
N ARG A 146 -0.83 9.91 -1.74
CA ARG A 146 -0.07 10.88 -2.55
C ARG A 146 -0.92 11.62 -3.61
N GLN A 147 -2.10 11.10 -3.96
CA GLN A 147 -2.97 11.62 -5.02
C GLN A 147 -4.41 11.93 -4.59
N THR A 148 -4.73 11.93 -3.29
CA THR A 148 -6.12 12.24 -2.89
C THR A 148 -6.44 13.70 -3.20
N ARG A 149 -7.44 13.92 -4.07
CA ARG A 149 -8.02 15.25 -4.33
C ARG A 149 -9.03 15.65 -3.26
N LYS A 150 -8.99 14.99 -2.09
CA LYS A 150 -9.90 15.29 -0.99
C LYS A 150 -9.59 16.70 -0.50
N THR A 151 -10.62 17.54 -0.51
CA THR A 151 -10.60 18.87 0.10
C THR A 151 -11.06 18.84 1.55
N SER A 152 -11.60 17.70 2.01
CA SER A 152 -12.12 17.47 3.36
C SER A 152 -11.90 16.02 3.81
N ALA A 153 -11.75 15.83 5.11
CA ALA A 153 -11.72 14.51 5.76
C ALA A 153 -13.09 13.81 5.78
N TYR A 154 -14.18 14.54 5.56
CA TYR A 154 -15.54 14.01 5.57
C TYR A 154 -15.95 13.44 4.22
N LEU A 155 -16.90 12.49 4.27
CA LEU A 155 -17.57 12.03 3.08
C LEU A 155 -18.41 13.20 2.51
N PRO A 156 -18.27 13.55 1.22
CA PRO A 156 -19.10 14.59 0.61
C PRO A 156 -20.59 14.24 0.71
N ASP A 157 -21.45 15.23 0.95
CA ASP A 157 -22.91 15.05 1.02
C ASP A 157 -23.50 14.47 -0.27
N ASP A 158 -22.88 14.79 -1.42
CA ASP A 158 -23.25 14.32 -2.75
C ASP A 158 -22.46 13.07 -3.19
N TYR A 159 -21.76 12.40 -2.27
CA TYR A 159 -20.95 11.23 -2.60
C TYR A 159 -21.77 10.17 -3.33
N GLN A 160 -21.28 9.80 -4.51
CA GLN A 160 -21.75 8.66 -5.27
C GLN A 160 -20.69 7.57 -5.27
N ARG A 161 -21.10 6.35 -4.95
CA ARG A 161 -20.22 5.18 -5.08
C ARG A 161 -19.67 5.12 -6.51
N PRO A 162 -18.34 5.11 -6.70
CA PRO A 162 -17.75 5.02 -8.02
C PRO A 162 -18.29 3.81 -8.78
N LYS A 163 -18.63 4.01 -10.06
CA LYS A 163 -18.98 2.89 -10.94
C LYS A 163 -17.76 2.00 -11.13
N ARG A 164 -17.99 0.70 -11.20
CA ARG A 164 -16.93 -0.26 -11.53
C ARG A 164 -16.40 0.06 -12.93
N ASP A 165 -15.12 0.39 -13.01
CA ASP A 165 -14.42 0.56 -14.27
C ASP A 165 -13.78 -0.77 -14.71
N ILE A 166 -13.81 -1.06 -16.01
CA ILE A 166 -13.27 -2.29 -16.60
C ILE A 166 -12.54 -1.88 -17.88
N PHE A 167 -11.24 -2.14 -17.93
CA PHE A 167 -10.40 -1.75 -19.05
C PHE A 167 -9.30 -2.78 -19.28
N HIS A 168 -8.72 -2.76 -20.48
CA HIS A 168 -7.53 -3.55 -20.80
C HIS A 168 -6.29 -2.88 -20.20
N TYR A 169 -5.29 -3.67 -19.78
CA TYR A 169 -4.11 -3.14 -19.08
C TYR A 169 -3.32 -2.12 -19.92
N ASP A 170 -3.39 -2.20 -21.25
CA ASP A 170 -2.79 -1.20 -22.16
C ASP A 170 -3.23 0.25 -21.88
N ALA A 171 -4.44 0.45 -21.33
CA ALA A 171 -4.90 1.78 -20.97
C ALA A 171 -4.07 2.37 -19.82
N VAL A 172 -3.52 1.53 -18.93
CA VAL A 172 -2.54 1.96 -17.90
C VAL A 172 -1.20 2.29 -18.56
N ILE A 173 -0.70 1.41 -19.43
CA ILE A 173 0.58 1.60 -20.13
C ILE A 173 0.60 2.90 -20.96
N LYS A 174 -0.54 3.27 -21.55
CA LYS A 174 -0.71 4.51 -22.33
C LYS A 174 -1.01 5.74 -21.47
N GLY A 175 -1.20 5.58 -20.16
CA GLY A 175 -1.59 6.66 -19.24
C GLY A 175 -3.04 7.14 -19.40
N GLU A 176 -3.89 6.38 -20.10
CA GLU A 176 -5.32 6.69 -20.29
C GLU A 176 -6.15 6.34 -19.03
N LYS A 177 -5.66 5.38 -18.24
CA LYS A 177 -6.25 4.90 -16.99
C LYS A 177 -5.14 4.76 -15.94
N THR A 178 -5.55 4.73 -14.67
CA THR A 178 -4.63 4.50 -13.54
C THR A 178 -5.29 3.58 -12.52
N MET A 179 -4.49 2.69 -11.96
CA MET A 179 -4.77 1.89 -10.78
C MET A 179 -4.07 2.43 -9.55
N THR A 180 -3.44 3.62 -9.60
CA THR A 180 -2.48 4.29 -8.68
C THR A 180 -1.02 4.00 -9.02
N ASP A 181 -0.13 5.00 -8.83
CA ASP A 181 1.28 4.99 -9.26
C ASP A 181 2.01 3.67 -9.02
N THR A 182 1.91 3.12 -7.80
CA THR A 182 2.61 1.88 -7.44
C THR A 182 2.03 0.66 -8.16
N ILE A 183 0.71 0.60 -8.31
CA ILE A 183 0.06 -0.53 -8.98
C ILE A 183 0.24 -0.44 -10.51
N ASP A 184 0.31 0.77 -11.05
CA ASP A 184 0.60 0.98 -12.46
C ASP A 184 1.99 0.46 -12.83
N GLN A 185 2.99 0.70 -11.96
CA GLN A 185 4.34 0.15 -12.10
C GLN A 185 4.34 -1.40 -12.07
N ASP A 186 3.57 -2.01 -11.17
CA ASP A 186 3.43 -3.47 -11.15
C ASP A 186 2.82 -4.00 -12.47
N VAL A 187 1.77 -3.34 -12.97
CA VAL A 187 1.09 -3.70 -14.22
C VAL A 187 2.04 -3.61 -15.42
N GLU A 188 2.88 -2.58 -15.48
CA GLU A 188 3.90 -2.41 -16.52
C GLU A 188 4.90 -3.58 -16.57
N LEU A 189 5.31 -4.08 -15.40
CA LEU A 189 6.30 -5.14 -15.26
C LEU A 189 5.76 -6.54 -15.61
N LEU A 190 4.50 -6.84 -15.26
CA LEU A 190 3.92 -8.18 -15.39
C LEU A 190 4.03 -8.75 -16.81
N SER A 191 3.78 -7.92 -17.83
CA SER A 191 3.84 -8.37 -19.23
C SER A 191 5.27 -8.76 -19.65
N GLY A 192 6.27 -8.05 -19.15
CA GLY A 192 7.68 -8.32 -19.41
C GLY A 192 8.13 -9.63 -18.78
N VAL A 193 7.77 -9.84 -17.51
CA VAL A 193 8.08 -11.08 -16.78
C VAL A 193 7.44 -12.28 -17.48
N GLN A 194 6.15 -12.21 -17.83
CA GLN A 194 5.45 -13.30 -18.49
C GLN A 194 6.08 -13.66 -19.86
N ARG A 195 6.46 -12.67 -20.67
CA ARG A 195 7.18 -12.91 -21.93
C ARG A 195 8.54 -13.57 -21.70
N GLY A 196 9.28 -13.14 -20.67
CA GLY A 196 10.57 -13.73 -20.30
C GLY A 196 10.42 -15.20 -19.90
N MET A 197 9.40 -15.53 -19.10
CA MET A 197 9.12 -16.90 -18.66
C MET A 197 8.71 -17.84 -19.80
N GLN A 198 8.22 -17.31 -20.92
CA GLN A 198 7.87 -18.08 -22.11
C GLN A 198 9.04 -18.30 -23.08
N SER A 199 10.19 -17.68 -22.84
CA SER A 199 11.37 -17.84 -23.69
C SER A 199 11.88 -19.29 -23.66
N SER A 200 12.26 -19.83 -24.82
CA SER A 200 12.90 -21.16 -24.90
C SER A 200 14.28 -21.22 -24.22
N GLY A 201 14.89 -20.06 -23.96
CA GLY A 201 16.14 -19.94 -23.21
C GLY A 201 15.95 -19.83 -21.70
N PHE A 202 14.71 -19.67 -21.24
CA PHE A 202 14.40 -19.61 -19.83
C PHE A 202 14.19 -21.03 -19.26
N ASN A 203 14.94 -21.37 -18.20
CA ASN A 203 14.90 -22.71 -17.61
C ASN A 203 14.39 -22.71 -16.16
N GLN A 204 14.82 -21.75 -15.33
CA GLN A 204 14.53 -21.75 -13.90
C GLN A 204 14.64 -20.35 -13.26
N VAL A 205 13.89 -20.12 -12.19
CA VAL A 205 14.03 -18.97 -11.27
C VAL A 205 14.85 -19.37 -10.06
N TYR A 206 15.78 -18.52 -9.64
CA TYR A 206 16.43 -18.61 -8.33
C TYR A 206 15.92 -17.47 -7.46
N LEU A 207 15.36 -17.81 -6.30
CA LEU A 207 14.88 -16.84 -5.32
C LEU A 207 15.97 -16.58 -4.29
N ASN A 208 16.10 -15.33 -3.85
CA ASN A 208 17.00 -14.95 -2.76
C ASN A 208 16.27 -14.93 -1.40
N GLU A 209 16.99 -14.56 -0.33
CA GLU A 209 16.46 -14.52 1.03
C GLU A 209 15.33 -13.50 1.23
N ASP A 210 15.34 -12.38 0.49
CA ASP A 210 14.29 -11.36 0.53
C ASP A 210 12.99 -11.85 -0.15
N GLU A 211 13.06 -12.92 -0.96
CA GLU A 211 11.94 -13.48 -1.72
C GLU A 211 11.26 -14.68 -1.03
N MET A 212 11.52 -14.88 0.28
CA MET A 212 10.98 -16.00 1.05
C MET A 212 9.44 -16.13 0.99
N ARG A 213 8.71 -15.01 0.84
CA ARG A 213 7.24 -15.02 0.72
C ARG A 213 6.79 -15.67 -0.59
N VAL A 214 7.55 -15.46 -1.67
CA VAL A 214 7.32 -16.09 -2.98
C VAL A 214 7.59 -17.59 -2.88
N GLN A 215 8.72 -17.96 -2.27
CA GLN A 215 9.04 -19.38 -2.02
C GLN A 215 7.95 -20.07 -1.18
N HIS A 216 7.49 -19.43 -0.11
CA HIS A 216 6.43 -19.97 0.76
C HIS A 216 5.11 -20.20 0.02
N PHE A 217 4.72 -19.25 -0.84
CA PHE A 217 3.56 -19.40 -1.72
C PHE A 217 3.72 -20.63 -2.65
N HIS A 218 4.86 -20.75 -3.31
CA HIS A 218 5.12 -21.86 -4.24
C HIS A 218 5.20 -23.22 -3.55
N ASN A 219 5.76 -23.29 -2.33
CA ASN A 219 5.73 -24.52 -1.53
C ASN A 219 4.30 -25.00 -1.32
N ARG A 220 3.40 -24.10 -0.91
CA ARG A 220 2.00 -24.44 -0.71
C ARG A 220 1.28 -24.80 -2.01
N MET A 221 1.52 -24.06 -3.08
CA MET A 221 0.96 -24.39 -4.40
C MET A 221 1.37 -25.80 -4.83
N ASN A 222 2.66 -26.13 -4.71
CA ASN A 222 3.21 -27.43 -5.11
C ASN A 222 2.61 -28.59 -4.30
N GLU A 223 2.36 -28.42 -3.01
CA GLU A 223 1.65 -29.42 -2.19
C GLU A 223 0.21 -29.68 -2.64
N LEU A 224 -0.45 -28.69 -3.26
CA LEU A 224 -1.86 -28.79 -3.65
C LEU A 224 -2.06 -29.32 -5.06
N ILE A 225 -1.03 -29.23 -5.91
CA ILE A 225 -1.09 -29.65 -7.32
C ILE A 225 -0.38 -30.98 -7.59
N ASN A 226 0.41 -31.48 -6.64
CA ASN A 226 1.07 -32.79 -6.68
C ASN A 226 0.32 -33.80 -5.83
#